data_AF-A0A1S3YAJ5-F1
#
_entry.id   AF-A0A1S3YAJ5-F1
#
_cell.length_a   1.000
_cell.length_b   1.000
_cell.length_c   1.000
_cell.angle_alpha   90.00
_cell.angle_beta   90.00
_cell.angle_gamma   90.00
#
_symmetry.space_group_name_H-M   'P 1'
#
loop_
_entity.id
_entity.type
_entity.pdbx_description
1 polymer ?
#
loop_
_entity_poly.entity_id
_entity_poly.type
_entity_poly.pdbx_seq_one_letter_code
_entity_poly.pdbx_strand_id
1 'polypeptide(L)'
;MMSSFQSLSSSHQQFLPLSLSLSALPFHYSSIPTPKLHFCNKKLVAKMSNPTLNPNPNSDRLKELKEFDESKIGVKGLVDKGLTTIPGFFIHPSEPPTPEPKTRHGYKHSIPVVDFSTPRSTLVDQIHQASTTLGFFQIINHSVPVEAINRIVGSIKTFNEQPDEVKMKYYSRDMSRGVGYSTNFDLYNSRDASWRDTLQMRLGPTPPDWEHVPEVCRDAAIQWDKEVVKIGEELMGLLCEGLGVKEDRLKELSCLDARIMAAHYYPYCPQPELTKGLTPHTDPGVLTVLVQNEVAGLQVKFGDDWVDLEPIPGAIIINIGDILQSIPYCR
;
A
#
# COMPACT_ATOMS: atom_id res chain seq x y z
N MET A 1 -15.32 10.33 2.98
CA MET A 1 -14.59 10.19 4.25
C MET A 1 -13.25 9.58 3.88
N MET A 2 -12.19 10.38 3.80
CA MET A 2 -10.88 9.87 3.39
C MET A 2 -10.20 9.22 4.59
N SER A 3 -10.17 7.89 4.60
CA SER A 3 -9.50 7.10 5.64
C SER A 3 -8.02 7.08 5.30
N SER A 4 -7.31 8.14 5.71
CA SER A 4 -5.88 8.16 5.56
C SER A 4 -5.26 7.10 6.47
N PHE A 5 -4.29 6.35 5.98
CA PHE A 5 -3.53 5.41 6.81
C PHE A 5 -2.02 5.63 6.64
N GLN A 6 -1.26 5.20 7.64
CA GLN A 6 0.20 5.23 7.63
C GLN A 6 0.75 3.93 8.20
N SER A 7 2.02 3.63 7.92
CA SER A 7 2.74 2.55 8.58
C SER A 7 3.93 3.13 9.35
N LEU A 8 4.01 2.81 10.63
CA LEU A 8 5.13 3.19 11.48
C LEU A 8 6.37 2.37 11.12
N SER A 9 7.55 2.95 11.33
CA SER A 9 8.79 2.17 11.33
C SER A 9 9.02 1.58 12.74
N SER A 10 9.88 0.56 12.86
CA SER A 10 10.07 -0.14 14.13
C SER A 10 11.52 -0.50 14.42
N SER A 11 11.82 -0.54 15.72
CA SER A 11 13.04 -1.10 16.30
C SER A 11 13.04 -2.63 16.32
N HIS A 12 11.98 -3.25 15.83
CA HIS A 12 11.87 -4.69 15.63
C HIS A 12 11.67 -4.94 14.14
N GLN A 13 12.08 -6.11 13.64
CA GLN A 13 11.85 -6.43 12.24
C GLN A 13 10.33 -6.54 11.99
N GLN A 14 9.76 -5.54 11.33
CA GLN A 14 8.37 -5.57 10.90
C GLN A 14 8.29 -6.27 9.54
N PHE A 15 7.28 -7.10 9.32
CA PHE A 15 7.08 -7.74 8.02
C PHE A 15 5.71 -7.39 7.46
N LEU A 16 5.53 -7.85 6.22
CA LEU A 16 4.84 -7.20 5.12
C LEU A 16 3.35 -6.93 5.34
N PRO A 17 2.86 -5.69 5.20
CA PRO A 17 1.59 -5.45 4.55
C PRO A 17 1.75 -5.68 3.05
N LEU A 18 1.06 -6.71 2.57
CA LEU A 18 0.76 -6.90 1.16
C LEU A 18 -0.57 -6.22 0.90
N SER A 19 -0.58 -5.14 0.13
CA SER A 19 -1.83 -4.54 -0.35
C SER A 19 -2.06 -4.96 -1.80
N LEU A 20 -3.27 -5.46 -2.10
CA LEU A 20 -3.80 -5.48 -3.46
C LEU A 20 -4.82 -4.36 -3.60
N SER A 21 -4.49 -3.33 -4.37
CA SER A 21 -5.46 -2.31 -4.74
C SER A 21 -6.22 -2.75 -5.98
N LEU A 22 -7.54 -2.74 -5.86
CA LEU A 22 -8.51 -2.96 -6.92
C LEU A 22 -8.94 -1.59 -7.45
N SER A 23 -8.98 -1.41 -8.76
CA SER A 23 -9.31 -0.13 -9.38
C SER A 23 -10.18 -0.33 -10.61
N ALA A 24 -11.00 0.68 -10.90
CA ALA A 24 -11.77 0.73 -12.14
C ALA A 24 -10.85 1.13 -13.30
N LEU A 25 -11.04 0.52 -14.48
CA LEU A 25 -10.45 1.04 -15.70
C LEU A 25 -11.08 2.40 -16.04
N PRO A 26 -10.32 3.37 -16.57
CA PRO A 26 -10.91 4.59 -17.09
C PRO A 26 -11.77 4.23 -18.32
N PHE A 27 -13.07 4.01 -18.12
CA PHE A 27 -14.04 4.02 -19.20
C PHE A 27 -14.25 5.45 -19.70
N HIS A 28 -14.39 5.59 -21.01
CA HIS A 28 -14.85 6.81 -21.68
C HIS A 28 -16.27 7.19 -21.20
N TYR A 29 -16.36 7.89 -20.07
CA TYR A 29 -17.52 8.69 -19.72
C TYR A 29 -17.22 10.15 -20.05
N SER A 30 -17.70 10.58 -21.21
CA SER A 30 -17.57 11.93 -21.77
C SER A 30 -18.32 13.03 -20.98
N SER A 31 -18.53 12.89 -19.67
CA SER A 31 -19.47 13.77 -18.95
C SER A 31 -19.20 14.05 -17.47
N ILE A 32 -18.08 13.58 -16.90
CA ILE A 32 -17.70 13.94 -15.52
C ILE A 32 -16.36 14.67 -15.59
N PRO A 33 -16.23 15.91 -15.05
CA PRO A 33 -14.95 16.60 -15.02
C PRO A 33 -14.02 15.87 -14.05
N THR A 34 -13.16 15.01 -14.58
CA THR A 34 -12.08 14.38 -13.83
C THR A 34 -11.02 15.42 -13.48
N PRO A 35 -10.49 15.45 -12.25
CA PRO A 35 -9.22 16.09 -11.98
C PRO A 35 -8.15 15.37 -12.79
N LYS A 36 -7.38 16.11 -13.59
CA LYS A 36 -6.30 15.56 -14.41
C LYS A 36 -5.26 14.86 -13.54
N LEU A 37 -5.32 13.53 -13.44
CA LEU A 37 -4.20 12.70 -13.00
C LEU A 37 -3.15 12.71 -14.13
N HIS A 38 -2.19 13.62 -14.02
CA HIS A 38 -1.06 13.72 -14.94
C HIS A 38 -0.03 12.63 -14.63
N PHE A 39 -0.04 11.55 -15.40
CA PHE A 39 1.15 10.71 -15.58
C PHE A 39 2.16 11.50 -16.42
N CYS A 40 3.10 12.18 -15.75
CA CYS A 40 4.13 12.95 -16.44
C CYS A 40 5.29 12.03 -16.84
N ASN A 41 5.49 11.86 -18.15
CA ASN A 41 6.71 11.28 -18.69
C ASN A 41 7.22 12.12 -19.86
N LYS A 42 8.52 12.41 -19.81
CA LYS A 42 9.44 12.95 -20.83
C LYS A 42 9.74 14.47 -20.87
N LYS A 43 11.06 14.69 -20.80
CA LYS A 43 11.94 15.75 -21.31
C LYS A 43 12.20 16.96 -20.40
N LEU A 44 13.42 17.00 -19.88
CA LEU A 44 14.34 18.11 -20.17
C LEU A 44 15.80 17.69 -19.91
N VAL A 45 16.60 17.76 -20.98
CA VAL A 45 18.07 17.61 -20.97
C VAL A 45 18.67 18.98 -21.30
N ALA A 46 19.81 19.26 -20.65
CA ALA A 46 20.84 20.27 -20.92
C ALA A 46 20.67 21.68 -20.33
N LYS A 47 21.54 22.04 -19.38
CA LYS A 47 22.85 22.69 -19.65
C LYS A 47 23.70 22.77 -18.38
N MET A 48 24.97 22.38 -18.49
CA MET A 48 26.02 22.61 -17.49
C MET A 48 26.80 23.89 -17.82
N SER A 49 27.08 24.68 -16.79
CA SER A 49 28.26 25.55 -16.71
C SER A 49 28.52 25.88 -15.23
N ASN A 50 29.72 25.54 -14.75
CA ASN A 50 30.29 25.85 -13.43
C ASN A 50 31.16 27.13 -13.54
N PRO A 51 31.67 27.77 -12.46
CA PRO A 51 31.74 27.31 -11.07
C PRO A 51 31.41 28.36 -9.96
N THR A 52 31.02 27.89 -8.77
CA THR A 52 31.46 28.39 -7.45
C THR A 52 30.91 27.47 -6.35
N LEU A 53 31.79 27.02 -5.46
CA LEU A 53 31.49 26.09 -4.36
C LEU A 53 30.70 26.80 -3.26
N ASN A 54 29.40 26.54 -3.22
CA ASN A 54 28.55 26.59 -2.02
C ASN A 54 27.67 25.33 -2.07
N PRO A 55 27.59 24.51 -1.02
CA PRO A 55 26.75 23.32 -1.03
C PRO A 55 25.29 23.73 -1.08
N ASN A 56 24.65 23.51 -2.22
CA ASN A 56 23.21 23.67 -2.36
C ASN A 56 22.56 22.44 -1.71
N PRO A 57 21.76 22.57 -0.63
CA PRO A 57 21.19 21.41 0.07
C PRO A 57 20.35 20.50 -0.84
N ASN A 58 19.78 21.04 -1.93
CA ASN A 58 19.09 20.26 -2.95
C ASN A 58 20.04 19.42 -3.84
N SER A 59 21.28 19.87 -4.04
CA SER A 59 22.31 19.16 -4.80
C SER A 59 22.85 17.96 -4.02
N ASP A 60 23.05 18.13 -2.71
CA ASP A 60 23.57 17.07 -1.84
C ASP A 60 22.55 15.95 -1.66
N ARG A 61 21.28 16.30 -1.39
CA ARG A 61 20.18 15.32 -1.34
C ARG A 61 20.07 14.52 -2.64
N LEU A 62 20.13 15.18 -3.80
CA LEU A 62 20.00 14.50 -5.09
C LEU A 62 21.18 13.55 -5.33
N LYS A 63 22.38 13.91 -4.88
CA LYS A 63 23.56 13.05 -4.98
C LYS A 63 23.41 11.81 -4.11
N GLU A 64 23.02 11.97 -2.84
CA GLU A 64 22.78 10.85 -1.91
C GLU A 64 21.70 9.91 -2.44
N LEU A 65 20.60 10.45 -2.97
CA LEU A 65 19.53 9.64 -3.58
C LEU A 65 20.04 8.82 -4.76
N LYS A 66 20.84 9.42 -5.65
CA LYS A 66 21.41 8.71 -6.80
C LYS A 66 22.36 7.61 -6.37
N GLU A 67 23.26 7.89 -5.43
CA GLU A 67 24.20 6.89 -4.91
C GLU A 67 23.45 5.71 -4.27
N PHE A 68 22.42 5.99 -3.48
CA PHE A 68 21.55 4.96 -2.91
C PHE A 68 20.82 4.17 -4.00
N ASP A 69 20.19 4.84 -4.96
CA ASP A 69 19.38 4.17 -5.98
C ASP A 69 20.22 3.35 -6.97
N GLU A 70 21.41 3.85 -7.34
CA GLU A 70 22.39 3.15 -8.19
C GLU A 70 22.97 1.91 -7.49
N SER A 71 22.98 1.89 -6.16
CA SER A 71 23.40 0.71 -5.40
C SER A 71 22.43 -0.47 -5.54
N LYS A 72 21.13 -0.21 -5.79
CA LYS A 72 20.07 -1.22 -5.99
C LYS A 72 19.87 -2.22 -4.84
N ILE A 73 20.46 -1.99 -3.67
CA ILE A 73 20.37 -2.88 -2.51
C ILE A 73 19.07 -2.70 -1.71
N GLY A 74 18.42 -1.55 -1.90
CA GLY A 74 17.22 -1.15 -1.16
C GLY A 74 17.48 -0.88 0.33
N VAL A 75 16.42 -0.65 1.09
CA VAL A 75 16.49 -0.40 2.53
C VAL A 75 17.01 -1.63 3.28
N LYS A 76 16.56 -2.83 2.89
CA LYS A 76 17.03 -4.08 3.49
C LYS A 76 18.53 -4.27 3.35
N GLY A 77 19.11 -3.96 2.19
CA GLY A 77 20.55 -4.08 1.99
C GLY A 77 21.37 -3.03 2.78
N LEU A 78 20.81 -1.85 3.07
CA LEU A 78 21.44 -0.92 4.02
C LEU A 78 21.53 -1.55 5.42
N VAL A 79 20.43 -2.16 5.88
CA VAL A 79 20.37 -2.81 7.19
C VAL A 79 21.34 -3.99 7.27
N ASP A 80 21.40 -4.82 6.22
CA ASP A 80 22.31 -5.98 6.17
C ASP A 80 23.80 -5.59 6.21
N LYS A 81 24.13 -4.36 5.79
CA LYS A 81 25.48 -3.79 5.85
C LYS A 81 25.79 -3.11 7.19
N GLY A 82 24.91 -3.24 8.19
CA GLY A 82 25.14 -2.74 9.55
C GLY A 82 24.91 -1.25 9.72
N LEU A 83 24.01 -0.65 8.94
CA LEU A 83 23.66 0.76 9.07
C LEU A 83 23.16 1.10 10.48
N THR A 84 23.76 2.10 11.12
CA THR A 84 23.36 2.61 12.45
C THR A 84 22.64 3.94 12.41
N THR A 85 22.72 4.68 11.30
CA THR A 85 22.10 6.00 11.14
C THR A 85 21.40 6.06 9.79
N ILE A 86 20.14 6.46 9.77
CA ILE A 86 19.36 6.51 8.52
C ILE A 86 19.80 7.69 7.64
N PRO A 87 19.88 7.53 6.31
CA PRO A 87 20.14 8.65 5.40
C PRO A 87 19.13 9.79 5.56
N GLY A 88 19.57 11.03 5.35
CA GLY A 88 18.77 12.23 5.63
C GLY A 88 17.46 12.28 4.84
N PHE A 89 17.42 11.70 3.64
CA PHE A 89 16.21 11.64 2.81
C PHE A 89 15.16 10.62 3.31
N PHE A 90 15.44 9.80 4.32
CA PHE A 90 14.45 8.99 5.03
C PHE A 90 13.91 9.68 6.31
N ILE A 91 14.54 10.78 6.73
CA ILE A 91 14.12 11.50 7.93
C ILE A 91 12.87 12.30 7.61
N HIS A 92 11.79 12.03 8.34
CA HIS A 92 10.56 12.80 8.24
C HIS A 92 10.63 13.91 9.29
N PRO A 93 10.51 15.19 8.91
CA PRO A 93 10.52 16.27 9.87
C PRO A 93 9.37 16.07 10.86
N SER A 94 9.66 16.29 12.14
CA SER A 94 8.65 16.27 13.18
C SER A 94 7.53 17.23 12.78
N GLU A 95 6.31 16.70 12.62
CA GLU A 95 5.15 17.58 12.56
C GLU A 95 5.12 18.37 13.88
N PRO A 96 4.81 19.69 13.85
CA PRO A 96 4.58 20.41 15.09
C PRO A 96 3.58 19.59 15.91
N PRO A 97 3.77 19.46 17.24
CA PRO A 97 2.88 18.64 18.05
C PRO A 97 1.46 19.09 17.74
N THR A 98 0.69 18.20 17.12
CA THR A 98 -0.76 18.34 17.16
C THR A 98 -1.08 18.47 18.64
N PRO A 99 -1.91 19.45 19.05
CA PRO A 99 -2.32 19.54 20.45
C PRO A 99 -2.70 18.14 20.87
N GLU A 100 -2.08 17.66 21.96
CA GLU A 100 -2.26 16.30 22.46
C GLU A 100 -3.72 15.93 22.24
N PRO A 101 -4.02 14.76 21.64
CA PRO A 101 -5.38 14.30 21.54
C PRO A 101 -5.98 14.57 22.91
N LYS A 102 -7.03 15.39 22.96
CA LYS A 102 -7.88 15.37 24.13
C LYS A 102 -8.27 13.91 24.17
N THR A 103 -7.60 13.14 25.02
CA THR A 103 -8.04 11.83 25.43
C THR A 103 -9.41 12.15 25.98
N ARG A 104 -10.43 12.07 25.12
CA ARG A 104 -11.81 12.11 25.54
C ARG A 104 -11.89 10.83 26.34
N HIS A 105 -11.67 10.96 27.64
CA HIS A 105 -11.80 9.89 28.60
C HIS A 105 -13.09 9.12 28.23
N GLY A 106 -12.95 7.92 27.68
CA GLY A 106 -14.08 7.07 27.28
C GLY A 106 -14.20 6.65 25.80
N TYR A 107 -13.40 7.13 24.86
CA TYR A 107 -13.51 6.69 23.45
C TYR A 107 -12.50 5.59 23.08
N LYS A 108 -12.98 4.35 22.93
CA LYS A 108 -12.27 3.21 22.33
C LYS A 108 -12.69 3.08 20.86
N HIS A 109 -12.06 3.81 19.94
CA HIS A 109 -12.24 3.50 18.53
C HIS A 109 -11.36 2.30 18.19
N SER A 110 -11.92 1.09 18.19
CA SER A 110 -11.30 -0.08 17.59
C SER A 110 -11.70 -0.15 16.12
N ILE A 111 -10.80 -0.59 15.26
CA ILE A 111 -11.11 -0.83 13.85
C ILE A 111 -12.16 -1.96 13.79
N PRO A 112 -13.29 -1.78 13.09
CA PRO A 112 -14.37 -2.77 13.05
C PRO A 112 -13.89 -4.13 12.57
N VAL A 113 -14.46 -5.18 13.14
CA VAL A 113 -14.25 -6.57 12.72
C VAL A 113 -15.58 -7.12 12.23
N VAL A 114 -15.59 -7.63 11.00
CA VAL A 114 -16.78 -8.14 10.30
C VAL A 114 -16.63 -9.66 10.15
N ASP A 115 -17.62 -10.40 10.62
CA ASP A 115 -17.61 -11.87 10.58
C ASP A 115 -18.41 -12.38 9.37
N PHE A 116 -17.70 -12.95 8.39
CA PHE A 116 -18.27 -13.44 7.14
C PHE A 116 -19.11 -14.72 7.31
N SER A 117 -19.11 -15.33 8.49
CA SER A 117 -19.99 -16.46 8.81
C SER A 117 -21.40 -16.04 9.25
N THR A 118 -21.64 -14.73 9.44
CA THR A 118 -22.94 -14.20 9.86
C THR A 118 -23.98 -14.24 8.73
N PRO A 119 -25.30 -14.21 9.05
CA PRO A 119 -26.34 -14.14 8.02
C PRO A 119 -26.15 -12.94 7.08
N ARG A 120 -26.45 -13.12 5.79
CA ARG A 120 -26.19 -12.11 4.75
C ARG A 120 -26.73 -10.71 5.08
N SER A 121 -27.94 -10.60 5.63
CA SER A 121 -28.50 -9.29 6.01
C SER A 121 -27.66 -8.57 7.07
N THR A 122 -27.19 -9.30 8.08
CA THR A 122 -26.29 -8.76 9.11
C THR A 122 -24.93 -8.39 8.52
N LEU A 123 -24.39 -9.22 7.62
CA LEU A 123 -23.13 -8.96 6.95
C LEU A 123 -23.19 -7.68 6.10
N VAL A 124 -24.28 -7.48 5.34
CA VAL A 124 -24.52 -6.27 4.56
C VAL A 124 -24.56 -5.03 5.46
N ASP A 125 -25.31 -5.09 6.57
CA ASP A 125 -25.39 -3.98 7.53
C ASP A 125 -24.03 -3.64 8.14
N GLN A 126 -23.25 -4.66 8.54
CA GLN A 126 -21.91 -4.49 9.10
C GLN A 126 -20.93 -3.86 8.11
N ILE A 127 -20.90 -4.35 6.86
CA ILE A 127 -20.04 -3.79 5.81
C ILE A 127 -20.44 -2.36 5.49
N HIS A 128 -21.74 -2.08 5.36
CA HIS A 128 -22.23 -0.73 5.10
C HIS A 128 -21.84 0.23 6.23
N GLN A 129 -22.05 -0.15 7.50
CA GLN A 129 -21.65 0.68 8.64
C GLN A 129 -20.14 0.90 8.72
N ALA A 130 -19.34 -0.15 8.55
CA ALA A 130 -17.88 -0.06 8.62
C ALA A 130 -17.31 0.83 7.50
N SER A 131 -17.83 0.66 6.27
CA SER A 131 -17.44 1.44 5.10
C SER A 131 -17.82 2.92 5.23
N THR A 132 -19.01 3.22 5.76
CA THR A 132 -19.50 4.61 5.90
C THR A 132 -18.95 5.32 7.14
N THR A 133 -18.56 4.61 8.19
CA THR A 133 -18.07 5.22 9.44
C THR A 133 -16.56 5.44 9.41
N LEU A 134 -15.80 4.40 9.07
CA LEU A 134 -14.34 4.41 9.11
C LEU A 134 -13.72 4.20 7.74
N GLY A 135 -14.42 3.59 6.77
CA GLY A 135 -13.84 3.24 5.47
C GLY A 135 -12.70 2.21 5.57
N PHE A 136 -12.57 1.54 6.71
CA PHE A 136 -11.50 0.62 7.06
C PHE A 136 -12.05 -0.43 8.04
N PHE A 137 -11.81 -1.71 7.80
CA PHE A 137 -12.26 -2.80 8.68
C PHE A 137 -11.48 -4.09 8.45
N GLN A 138 -11.52 -4.99 9.42
CA GLN A 138 -11.01 -6.36 9.31
C GLN A 138 -12.16 -7.30 8.99
N ILE A 139 -11.90 -8.32 8.17
CA ILE A 139 -12.84 -9.40 7.88
C ILE A 139 -12.25 -10.71 8.43
N ILE A 140 -13.09 -11.51 9.10
CA ILE A 140 -12.74 -12.83 9.65
C ILE A 140 -13.73 -13.87 9.15
N ASN A 141 -13.37 -15.16 9.27
CA ASN A 141 -14.18 -16.29 8.80
C ASN A 141 -14.57 -16.18 7.31
N HIS A 142 -13.74 -15.52 6.51
CA HIS A 142 -13.90 -15.42 5.06
C HIS A 142 -13.47 -16.72 4.36
N SER A 143 -13.82 -16.85 3.08
CA SER A 143 -13.54 -18.05 2.28
C SER A 143 -12.08 -18.24 1.86
N VAL A 144 -11.23 -17.22 2.02
CA VAL A 144 -9.80 -17.29 1.65
C VAL A 144 -9.04 -18.23 2.60
N PRO A 145 -8.36 -19.27 2.10
CA PRO A 145 -7.56 -20.17 2.94
C PRO A 145 -6.40 -19.45 3.61
N VAL A 146 -6.18 -19.72 4.91
CA VAL A 146 -5.07 -19.13 5.68
C VAL A 146 -3.71 -19.53 5.07
N GLU A 147 -3.62 -20.71 4.48
CA GLU A 147 -2.43 -21.18 3.77
C GLU A 147 -2.09 -20.29 2.56
N ALA A 148 -3.09 -19.74 1.87
CA ALA A 148 -2.86 -18.83 0.75
C ALA A 148 -2.24 -17.50 1.24
N ILE A 149 -2.75 -16.97 2.36
CA ILE A 149 -2.21 -15.77 3.03
C ILE A 149 -0.76 -16.02 3.47
N ASN A 150 -0.53 -17.11 4.19
CA ASN A 150 0.81 -17.48 4.67
C ASN A 150 1.80 -17.69 3.52
N ARG A 151 1.36 -18.31 2.42
CA ARG A 151 2.22 -18.57 1.26
C ARG A 151 2.65 -17.28 0.58
N ILE A 152 1.74 -16.33 0.36
CA ILE A 152 2.11 -15.06 -0.28
C ILE A 152 3.01 -14.22 0.62
N VAL A 153 2.65 -14.02 1.89
CA VAL A 153 3.48 -13.29 2.87
C VAL A 153 4.86 -13.94 3.00
N GLY A 154 4.90 -15.28 3.13
CA GLY A 154 6.14 -16.05 3.21
C GLY A 154 7.02 -15.94 1.97
N SER A 155 6.45 -15.99 0.77
CA SER A 155 7.22 -15.86 -0.48
C SER A 155 7.87 -14.49 -0.62
N ILE A 156 7.14 -13.41 -0.30
CA ILE A 156 7.67 -12.06 -0.41
C ILE A 156 8.76 -11.85 0.65
N LYS A 157 8.59 -12.41 1.86
CA LYS A 157 9.63 -12.39 2.90
C LYS A 157 10.89 -13.10 2.40
N THR A 158 10.72 -14.31 1.88
CA THR A 158 11.81 -15.12 1.33
C THR A 158 12.58 -14.35 0.25
N PHE A 159 11.88 -13.69 -0.68
CA PHE A 159 12.50 -12.86 -1.71
C PHE A 159 13.34 -11.71 -1.14
N ASN A 160 12.79 -10.93 -0.20
CA ASN A 160 13.50 -9.78 0.39
C ASN A 160 14.70 -10.19 1.27
N GLU A 161 14.70 -11.43 1.78
CA GLU A 161 15.78 -12.01 2.56
C GLU A 161 16.87 -12.70 1.72
N GLN A 162 16.74 -12.73 0.39
CA GLN A 162 17.80 -13.21 -0.51
C GLN A 162 19.01 -12.25 -0.51
N PRO A 163 20.20 -12.73 -0.91
CA PRO A 163 21.37 -11.88 -1.12
C PRO A 163 21.09 -10.72 -2.08
N ASP A 164 21.77 -9.61 -1.89
CA ASP A 164 21.58 -8.40 -2.70
C ASP A 164 21.78 -8.68 -4.18
N GLU A 165 22.75 -9.52 -4.57
CA GLU A 165 23.02 -9.87 -5.96
C GLU A 165 21.84 -10.53 -6.66
N VAL A 166 20.94 -11.19 -5.91
CA VAL A 166 19.71 -11.78 -6.43
C VAL A 166 18.65 -10.70 -6.61
N LYS A 167 18.39 -9.90 -5.56
CA LYS A 167 17.35 -8.84 -5.56
C LYS A 167 17.66 -7.72 -6.57
N MET A 168 18.93 -7.35 -6.72
CA MET A 168 19.40 -6.32 -7.66
C MET A 168 18.96 -6.57 -9.11
N LYS A 169 18.80 -7.84 -9.51
CA LYS A 169 18.34 -8.22 -10.85
C LYS A 169 16.91 -7.75 -11.14
N TYR A 170 16.11 -7.60 -10.10
CA TYR A 170 14.72 -7.15 -10.17
C TYR A 170 14.57 -5.65 -9.89
N TYR A 171 15.65 -4.98 -9.42
CA TYR A 171 15.59 -3.60 -8.99
C TYR A 171 15.33 -2.66 -10.17
N SER A 172 14.11 -2.14 -10.25
CA SER A 172 13.62 -1.26 -11.30
C SER A 172 12.32 -0.58 -10.87
N ARG A 173 12.14 0.68 -11.29
CA ARG A 173 10.84 1.38 -11.25
C ARG A 173 10.09 1.32 -12.58
N ASP A 174 10.67 0.71 -13.61
CA ASP A 174 10.00 0.50 -14.89
C ASP A 174 8.99 -0.64 -14.79
N MET A 175 7.71 -0.29 -14.93
CA MET A 175 6.57 -1.21 -14.91
C MET A 175 6.13 -1.66 -16.31
N SER A 176 6.95 -1.46 -17.35
CA SER A 176 6.66 -1.92 -18.72
C SER A 176 6.36 -3.42 -18.80
N ARG A 177 7.05 -4.22 -18.00
CA ARG A 177 6.86 -5.68 -17.85
C ARG A 177 5.77 -6.07 -16.84
N GLY A 178 5.10 -5.08 -16.25
CA GLY A 178 4.08 -5.30 -15.22
C GLY A 178 4.63 -5.72 -13.85
N VAL A 179 5.94 -5.75 -13.65
CA VAL A 179 6.58 -6.04 -12.35
C VAL A 179 7.82 -5.17 -12.15
N GLY A 180 8.05 -4.73 -10.92
CA GLY A 180 9.24 -3.96 -10.53
C GLY A 180 9.51 -4.06 -9.03
N TYR A 181 10.78 -4.11 -8.64
CA TYR A 181 11.23 -4.05 -7.26
C TYR A 181 11.98 -2.74 -7.01
N SER A 182 11.62 -1.96 -6.00
CA SER A 182 12.33 -0.73 -5.69
C SER A 182 12.09 -0.23 -4.27
N THR A 183 12.96 0.65 -3.80
CA THR A 183 12.69 1.50 -2.65
C THR A 183 11.95 2.74 -3.12
N ASN A 184 10.68 2.92 -2.70
CA ASN A 184 9.80 4.04 -3.05
C ASN A 184 9.64 4.26 -4.57
N PHE A 185 8.43 4.07 -5.10
CA PHE A 185 8.14 4.37 -6.52
C PHE A 185 8.41 5.84 -6.89
N ASP A 186 8.20 6.74 -5.94
CA ASP A 186 8.32 8.19 -6.07
C ASP A 186 9.61 8.76 -5.45
N LEU A 187 10.67 7.95 -5.28
CA LEU A 187 11.92 8.33 -4.58
C LEU A 187 12.47 9.73 -4.94
N TYR A 188 12.43 10.10 -6.22
CA TYR A 188 12.94 11.39 -6.70
C TYR A 188 11.95 12.56 -6.59
N ASN A 189 10.67 12.27 -6.33
CA ASN A 189 9.58 13.25 -6.29
C ASN A 189 9.05 13.48 -4.87
N SER A 190 9.23 12.51 -3.96
CA SER A 190 8.86 12.65 -2.56
C SER A 190 9.82 13.60 -1.83
N ARG A 191 9.29 14.32 -0.84
CA ARG A 191 10.10 15.15 0.08
C ARG A 191 10.99 14.24 0.94
N ASP A 192 10.35 13.26 1.56
CA ASP A 192 10.96 12.26 2.44
C ASP A 192 10.56 10.87 1.93
N ALA A 193 11.54 9.98 1.82
CA ALA A 193 11.33 8.60 1.39
C ALA A 193 10.86 7.75 2.58
N SER A 194 9.98 6.77 2.32
CA SER A 194 9.52 5.83 3.33
C SER A 194 10.54 4.70 3.57
N TRP A 195 10.67 4.24 4.82
CA TRP A 195 11.57 3.16 5.22
C TRP A 195 11.03 1.78 4.83
N ARG A 196 11.03 1.49 3.51
CA ARG A 196 10.54 0.23 2.94
C ARG A 196 11.11 -0.09 1.58
N ASP A 197 11.14 -1.38 1.25
CA ASP A 197 11.27 -1.90 -0.10
C ASP A 197 9.92 -2.39 -0.62
N THR A 198 9.71 -2.40 -1.94
CA THR A 198 8.42 -2.79 -2.53
C THR A 198 8.61 -3.59 -3.80
N LEU A 199 8.01 -4.78 -3.84
CA LEU A 199 7.78 -5.54 -5.07
C LEU A 199 6.37 -5.25 -5.57
N GLN A 200 6.26 -4.53 -6.68
CA GLN A 200 4.99 -4.17 -7.30
C GLN A 200 4.69 -5.08 -8.50
N MET A 201 3.43 -5.51 -8.64
CA MET A 201 2.97 -6.34 -9.76
C MET A 201 1.60 -5.87 -10.26
N ARG A 202 1.44 -5.71 -11.58
CA ARG A 202 0.14 -5.49 -12.23
C ARG A 202 -0.47 -6.84 -12.55
N LEU A 203 -1.47 -7.27 -11.78
CA LEU A 203 -2.14 -8.56 -11.95
C LEU A 203 -3.28 -8.52 -12.97
N GLY A 204 -3.84 -7.34 -13.22
CA GLY A 204 -4.86 -7.10 -14.24
C GLY A 204 -4.83 -5.66 -14.78
N PRO A 205 -5.45 -5.41 -15.95
CA PRO A 205 -6.10 -6.39 -16.82
C PRO A 205 -5.10 -7.22 -17.63
N THR A 206 -3.89 -6.69 -17.85
CA THR A 206 -2.78 -7.43 -18.44
C THR A 206 -1.84 -7.88 -17.32
N PRO A 207 -1.68 -9.20 -17.08
CA PRO A 207 -0.78 -9.71 -16.05
C PRO A 207 0.68 -9.32 -16.30
N PRO A 208 1.59 -9.50 -15.32
CA PRO A 208 2.99 -9.22 -15.55
C PRO A 208 3.58 -10.28 -16.49
N ASP A 209 4.74 -9.96 -17.05
CA ASP A 209 5.60 -11.00 -17.61
C ASP A 209 6.14 -11.86 -16.45
N TRP A 210 5.57 -13.04 -16.28
CA TRP A 210 5.86 -13.93 -15.15
C TRP A 210 7.32 -14.39 -15.11
N GLU A 211 8.05 -14.39 -16.24
CA GLU A 211 9.48 -14.70 -16.25
C GLU A 211 10.32 -13.64 -15.51
N HIS A 212 9.79 -12.43 -15.36
CA HIS A 212 10.41 -11.31 -14.67
C HIS A 212 9.95 -11.14 -13.23
N VAL A 213 8.91 -11.86 -12.80
CA VAL A 213 8.54 -11.95 -11.38
C VAL A 213 9.57 -12.85 -10.68
N PRO A 214 10.04 -12.53 -9.46
CA PRO A 214 10.93 -13.42 -8.70
C PRO A 214 10.32 -14.81 -8.57
N GLU A 215 11.10 -15.85 -8.90
CA GLU A 215 10.61 -17.24 -8.97
C GLU A 215 9.90 -17.69 -7.69
N VAL A 216 10.52 -17.37 -6.55
CA VAL A 216 10.00 -17.59 -5.19
C VAL A 216 8.58 -17.03 -4.98
N CYS A 217 8.19 -15.98 -5.70
CA CYS A 217 6.91 -15.27 -5.52
C CYS A 217 5.84 -15.65 -6.54
N ARG A 218 6.18 -16.28 -7.68
CA ARG A 218 5.29 -16.42 -8.86
C ARG A 218 3.98 -17.14 -8.52
N ASP A 219 4.09 -18.40 -8.10
CA ASP A 219 2.92 -19.25 -7.86
C ASP A 219 2.07 -18.71 -6.72
N ALA A 220 2.71 -18.14 -5.69
CA ALA A 220 2.03 -17.53 -4.56
C ALA A 220 1.22 -16.31 -5.01
N ALA A 221 1.78 -15.45 -5.85
CA ALA A 221 1.10 -14.26 -6.38
C ALA A 221 -0.06 -14.63 -7.32
N ILE A 222 0.12 -15.63 -8.19
CA ILE A 222 -0.95 -16.14 -9.06
C ILE A 222 -2.10 -16.69 -8.24
N GLN A 223 -1.81 -17.50 -7.21
CA GLN A 223 -2.86 -18.06 -6.37
C GLN A 223 -3.54 -16.98 -5.53
N TRP A 224 -2.76 -16.02 -5.01
CA TRP A 224 -3.30 -14.90 -4.25
C TRP A 224 -4.27 -14.06 -5.09
N ASP A 225 -3.92 -13.71 -6.34
CA ASP A 225 -4.83 -12.95 -7.23
C ASP A 225 -6.20 -13.62 -7.38
N LYS A 226 -6.23 -14.95 -7.51
CA LYS A 226 -7.48 -15.71 -7.63
C LYS A 226 -8.36 -15.56 -6.40
N GLU A 227 -7.76 -15.62 -5.21
CA GLU A 227 -8.50 -15.43 -3.96
C GLU A 227 -8.96 -13.98 -3.80
N VAL A 228 -8.12 -13.00 -4.19
CA VAL A 228 -8.52 -11.60 -4.13
C VAL A 228 -9.64 -11.25 -5.11
N VAL A 229 -9.65 -11.85 -6.30
CA VAL A 229 -10.78 -11.70 -7.24
C VAL A 229 -12.08 -12.19 -6.61
N LYS A 230 -12.08 -13.39 -6.00
CA LYS A 230 -13.29 -13.94 -5.36
C LYS A 230 -13.80 -13.06 -4.22
N ILE A 231 -12.93 -12.69 -3.27
CA ILE A 231 -13.34 -11.86 -2.13
C ILE A 231 -13.71 -10.44 -2.59
N GLY A 232 -13.06 -9.92 -3.63
CA GLY A 232 -13.38 -8.64 -4.24
C GLY A 232 -14.76 -8.62 -4.89
N GLU A 233 -15.14 -9.67 -5.63
CA GLU A 233 -16.50 -9.82 -6.18
C GLU A 233 -17.56 -9.89 -5.07
N GLU A 234 -17.31 -10.69 -4.03
CA GLU A 234 -18.22 -10.82 -2.88
C GLU A 234 -18.40 -9.49 -2.14
N LEU A 235 -17.30 -8.81 -1.81
CA LEU A 235 -17.32 -7.50 -1.15
C LEU A 235 -18.03 -6.43 -1.98
N MET A 236 -17.79 -6.37 -3.30
CA MET A 236 -18.47 -5.42 -4.17
C MET A 236 -19.98 -5.67 -4.23
N GLY A 237 -20.42 -6.93 -4.24
CA GLY A 237 -21.83 -7.29 -4.18
C GLY A 237 -22.49 -6.86 -2.86
N LEU A 238 -21.84 -7.13 -1.73
CA LEU A 238 -22.31 -6.73 -0.40
C LEU A 238 -22.38 -5.20 -0.25
N LEU A 239 -21.38 -4.48 -0.79
CA LEU A 239 -21.39 -3.01 -0.84
C LEU A 239 -22.56 -2.48 -1.68
N CYS A 240 -22.81 -3.06 -2.86
CA CYS A 240 -23.93 -2.66 -3.70
C CYS A 240 -25.28 -2.90 -3.01
N GLU A 241 -25.44 -4.03 -2.33
CA GLU A 241 -26.65 -4.36 -1.57
C GLU A 241 -26.87 -3.36 -0.42
N GLY A 242 -25.82 -3.04 0.34
CA GLY A 242 -25.89 -2.03 1.40
C GLY A 242 -26.20 -0.62 0.90
N LEU A 243 -25.81 -0.30 -0.33
CA LEU A 243 -26.14 0.96 -1.02
C LEU A 243 -27.55 0.94 -1.66
N GLY A 244 -28.27 -0.18 -1.63
CA GLY A 244 -29.58 -0.32 -2.27
C GLY A 244 -29.55 -0.27 -3.80
N VAL A 245 -28.41 -0.60 -4.41
CA VAL A 245 -28.25 -0.69 -5.87
C VAL A 245 -28.15 -2.16 -6.32
N LYS A 246 -28.20 -2.40 -7.63
CA LYS A 246 -28.05 -3.75 -8.20
C LYS A 246 -26.69 -4.35 -7.80
N GLU A 247 -26.67 -5.61 -7.36
CA GLU A 247 -25.49 -6.29 -6.81
C GLU A 247 -24.26 -6.26 -7.74
N ASP A 248 -24.47 -6.36 -9.06
CA ASP A 248 -23.40 -6.36 -10.05
C ASP A 248 -23.00 -4.96 -10.53
N ARG A 249 -23.51 -3.89 -9.91
CA ARG A 249 -23.31 -2.52 -10.41
C ARG A 249 -21.84 -2.11 -10.46
N LEU A 250 -21.05 -2.43 -9.43
CA LEU A 250 -19.60 -2.15 -9.44
C LEU A 250 -18.84 -3.03 -10.44
N LYS A 251 -19.35 -4.25 -10.71
CA LYS A 251 -18.81 -5.14 -11.74
C LYS A 251 -19.07 -4.61 -13.15
N GLU A 252 -20.26 -4.06 -13.41
CA GLU A 252 -20.60 -3.36 -14.66
C GLU A 252 -19.69 -2.14 -14.91
N LEU A 253 -19.12 -1.55 -13.85
CA LEU A 253 -18.14 -0.46 -13.93
C LEU A 253 -16.68 -0.93 -14.01
N SER A 254 -16.45 -2.23 -14.15
CA SER A 254 -15.10 -2.82 -14.21
C SER A 254 -14.23 -2.47 -13.00
N CYS A 255 -14.84 -2.29 -11.82
CA CYS A 255 -14.13 -1.91 -10.60
C CYS A 255 -13.09 -2.93 -10.11
N LEU A 256 -13.08 -4.15 -10.68
CA LEU A 256 -12.18 -5.25 -10.35
C LEU A 256 -11.15 -5.57 -11.44
N ASP A 257 -11.23 -4.90 -12.59
CA ASP A 257 -10.42 -5.28 -13.77
C ASP A 257 -8.95 -4.89 -13.61
N ALA A 258 -8.69 -3.68 -13.12
CA ALA A 258 -7.34 -3.19 -12.87
C ALA A 258 -6.92 -3.54 -11.43
N ARG A 259 -5.90 -4.39 -11.30
CA ARG A 259 -5.41 -4.91 -10.02
C ARG A 259 -3.91 -4.73 -9.92
N ILE A 260 -3.46 -4.07 -8.86
CA ILE A 260 -2.04 -3.85 -8.57
C ILE A 260 -1.74 -4.39 -7.18
N MET A 261 -0.74 -5.26 -7.10
CA MET A 261 -0.17 -5.73 -5.85
C MET A 261 1.04 -4.92 -5.51
N ALA A 262 1.08 -4.42 -4.27
CA ALA A 262 2.24 -3.79 -3.69
C ALA A 262 2.65 -4.61 -2.46
N ALA A 263 3.76 -5.32 -2.57
CA ALA A 263 4.30 -6.14 -1.52
C ALA A 263 5.39 -5.37 -0.80
N HIS A 264 5.03 -4.75 0.33
CA HIS A 264 5.90 -3.83 1.05
C HIS A 264 6.68 -4.53 2.16
N TYR A 265 8.01 -4.36 2.18
CA TYR A 265 8.91 -4.93 3.18
C TYR A 265 9.56 -3.83 4.03
N TYR A 266 9.41 -3.92 5.35
CA TYR A 266 9.78 -2.89 6.32
C TYR A 266 10.92 -3.41 7.21
N PRO A 267 12.17 -3.36 6.75
CA PRO A 267 13.27 -3.88 7.55
C PRO A 267 13.40 -3.10 8.87
N TYR A 268 14.09 -3.70 9.85
CA TYR A 268 14.45 -3.03 11.10
C TYR A 268 15.00 -1.63 10.84
N CYS A 269 14.57 -0.65 11.63
CA CYS A 269 15.07 0.72 11.58
C CYS A 269 15.88 1.03 12.84
N PRO A 270 17.12 1.54 12.72
CA PRO A 270 17.92 1.94 13.88
C PRO A 270 17.44 3.25 14.54
N GLN A 271 16.62 4.04 13.85
CA GLN A 271 16.09 5.33 14.32
C GLN A 271 14.61 5.46 13.96
N PRO A 272 13.74 4.58 14.47
CA PRO A 272 12.35 4.49 14.03
C PRO A 272 11.54 5.77 14.34
N GLU A 273 11.92 6.52 15.37
CA GLU A 273 11.31 7.80 15.72
C GLU A 273 11.52 8.91 14.67
N LEU A 274 12.50 8.74 13.77
CA LEU A 274 12.83 9.71 12.73
C LEU A 274 12.19 9.39 11.36
N THR A 275 11.56 8.22 11.21
CA THR A 275 11.06 7.80 9.89
C THR A 275 9.73 7.05 9.97
N LYS A 276 9.07 6.94 8.82
CA LYS A 276 7.83 6.19 8.64
C LYS A 276 8.04 5.05 7.68
N GLY A 277 7.44 3.91 7.96
CA GLY A 277 7.39 2.80 7.02
C GLY A 277 6.60 3.16 5.77
N LEU A 278 5.50 3.91 5.94
CA LEU A 278 4.68 4.45 4.87
C LEU A 278 4.06 5.76 5.34
N THR A 279 4.19 6.81 4.54
CA THR A 279 3.62 8.13 4.84
C THR A 279 2.08 8.11 4.84
N PRO A 280 1.43 9.04 5.57
CA PRO A 280 -0.01 9.25 5.48
C PRO A 280 -0.49 9.41 4.04
N HIS A 281 -1.43 8.57 3.62
CA HIS A 281 -2.04 8.63 2.28
C HIS A 281 -3.45 8.05 2.30
N THR A 282 -4.20 8.27 1.23
CA THR A 282 -5.40 7.52 0.85
C THR A 282 -5.08 6.63 -0.34
N ASP A 283 -5.83 5.54 -0.49
CA ASP A 283 -5.66 4.68 -1.66
C ASP A 283 -6.47 5.22 -2.84
N PRO A 284 -5.86 5.39 -4.02
CA PRO A 284 -6.54 5.95 -5.19
C PRO A 284 -7.49 4.97 -5.87
N GLY A 285 -7.55 3.70 -5.43
CA GLY A 285 -8.36 2.64 -6.03
C GLY A 285 -9.84 2.68 -5.66
N VAL A 286 -10.54 1.59 -5.94
CA VAL A 286 -11.90 1.31 -5.48
C VAL A 286 -11.85 0.73 -4.06
N LEU A 287 -11.05 -0.30 -3.89
CA LEU A 287 -10.96 -1.05 -2.64
C LEU A 287 -9.58 -1.68 -2.55
N THR A 288 -9.04 -1.75 -1.34
CA THR A 288 -7.78 -2.45 -1.08
C THR A 288 -8.04 -3.66 -0.22
N VAL A 289 -7.45 -4.79 -0.63
CA VAL A 289 -7.42 -6.05 0.11
C VAL A 289 -6.01 -6.21 0.65
N LEU A 290 -5.87 -6.01 1.95
CA LEU A 290 -4.58 -6.00 2.64
C LEU A 290 -4.47 -7.21 3.54
N VAL A 291 -3.36 -7.94 3.41
CA VAL A 291 -2.94 -8.92 4.40
C VAL A 291 -1.64 -8.47 5.01
N GLN A 292 -1.49 -8.70 6.31
CA GLN A 292 -0.26 -8.42 7.02
C GLN A 292 0.14 -9.64 7.85
N ASN A 293 1.35 -9.61 8.38
CA ASN A 293 1.75 -10.56 9.42
C ASN A 293 1.16 -10.14 10.79
N GLU A 294 1.49 -10.86 11.85
CA GLU A 294 1.02 -10.60 13.22
C GLU A 294 1.74 -9.42 13.91
N VAL A 295 2.49 -8.59 13.18
CA VAL A 295 3.23 -7.46 13.76
C VAL A 295 2.47 -6.16 13.54
N ALA A 296 2.20 -5.44 14.62
CA ALA A 296 1.53 -4.13 14.56
C ALA A 296 2.39 -3.07 13.86
N GLY A 297 1.75 -2.06 13.27
CA GLY A 297 2.44 -0.93 12.62
C GLY A 297 1.53 -0.08 11.73
N LEU A 298 0.41 -0.65 11.26
CA LEU A 298 -0.62 0.07 10.53
C LEU A 298 -1.46 0.95 11.45
N GLN A 299 -1.60 2.23 11.09
CA GLN A 299 -2.46 3.19 11.76
C GLN A 299 -3.46 3.80 10.79
N VAL A 300 -4.70 3.97 11.23
CA VAL A 300 -5.79 4.56 10.45
C VAL A 300 -6.20 5.88 11.09
N LYS A 301 -6.36 6.91 10.28
CA LYS A 301 -6.80 8.22 10.73
C LYS A 301 -8.32 8.22 10.97
N PHE A 302 -8.74 8.59 12.17
CA PHE A 302 -10.13 8.78 12.54
C PHE A 302 -10.32 10.16 13.17
N GLY A 303 -10.99 11.07 12.45
CA GLY A 303 -11.02 12.48 12.82
C GLY A 303 -9.61 13.08 12.76
N ASP A 304 -9.15 13.64 13.87
CA ASP A 304 -7.80 14.19 14.02
C ASP A 304 -6.80 13.19 14.64
N ASP A 305 -7.29 12.02 15.05
CA ASP A 305 -6.51 11.00 15.78
C ASP A 305 -6.03 9.88 14.85
N TRP A 306 -4.96 9.21 15.26
CA TRP A 306 -4.46 7.98 14.65
C TRP A 306 -4.82 6.79 15.54
N VAL A 307 -5.44 5.78 14.95
CA VAL A 307 -5.87 4.55 15.63
C VAL A 307 -4.98 3.40 15.17
N ASP A 308 -4.33 2.72 16.11
CA ASP A 308 -3.56 1.51 15.83
C ASP A 308 -4.48 0.37 15.39
N LEU A 309 -4.08 -0.35 14.35
CA LEU A 309 -4.71 -1.60 13.97
C LEU A 309 -4.05 -2.76 14.73
N GLU A 310 -4.83 -3.43 15.59
CA GLU A 310 -4.44 -4.69 16.21
C GLU A 310 -4.60 -5.83 15.19
N PRO A 311 -3.51 -6.52 14.78
CA PRO A 311 -3.59 -7.61 13.80
C PRO A 311 -4.37 -8.81 14.36
N ILE A 312 -5.33 -9.32 13.59
CA ILE A 312 -6.03 -10.57 13.89
C ILE A 312 -5.44 -11.68 13.01
N PRO A 313 -4.95 -12.81 13.58
CA PRO A 313 -4.41 -13.91 12.79
C PRO A 313 -5.39 -14.42 11.74
N GLY A 314 -4.94 -14.46 10.49
CA GLY A 314 -5.74 -14.92 9.35
C GLY A 314 -6.80 -13.93 8.86
N ALA A 315 -6.95 -12.75 9.47
CA ALA A 315 -7.88 -11.73 8.99
C ALA A 315 -7.34 -11.00 7.76
N ILE A 316 -8.27 -10.51 6.94
CA ILE A 316 -7.98 -9.62 5.82
C ILE A 316 -8.47 -8.22 6.18
N ILE A 317 -7.65 -7.22 5.90
CA ILE A 317 -7.95 -5.81 6.12
C ILE A 317 -8.51 -5.24 4.81
N ILE A 318 -9.62 -4.53 4.93
CA ILE A 318 -10.29 -3.88 3.80
C ILE A 318 -10.31 -2.38 4.03
N ASN A 319 -9.97 -1.63 2.99
CA ASN A 319 -10.18 -0.19 2.99
C ASN A 319 -10.78 0.32 1.68
N ILE A 320 -11.64 1.34 1.84
CA ILE A 320 -12.34 2.01 0.76
C ILE A 320 -11.41 3.04 0.11
N GLY A 321 -11.26 2.95 -1.21
CA GLY A 321 -10.42 3.86 -1.98
C GLY A 321 -11.17 5.05 -2.58
N ASP A 322 -10.41 6.02 -3.07
CA ASP A 322 -10.91 7.31 -3.55
C ASP A 322 -11.84 7.19 -4.77
N ILE A 323 -11.61 6.22 -5.67
CA ILE A 323 -12.49 6.00 -6.84
C ILE A 323 -13.88 5.57 -6.35
N LEU A 324 -13.98 4.65 -5.39
CA LEU A 324 -15.30 4.20 -4.91
C LEU A 324 -16.07 5.36 -4.30
N GLN A 325 -15.42 6.21 -3.49
CA GLN A 325 -16.04 7.41 -2.91
C GLN A 325 -16.48 8.45 -3.96
N SER A 326 -15.83 8.48 -5.12
CA SER A 326 -16.16 9.41 -6.20
C SER A 326 -17.40 9.00 -7.00
N ILE A 327 -17.85 7.74 -6.88
CA ILE A 327 -19.01 7.23 -7.61
C ILE A 327 -20.29 7.87 -7.00
N PRO A 328 -21.15 8.54 -7.80
CA PRO A 328 -22.22 9.42 -7.28
C PRO A 328 -23.20 8.83 -6.26
N TYR A 329 -23.39 7.51 -6.24
CA TYR A 329 -24.29 6.79 -5.34
C TYR A 329 -23.56 6.01 -4.24
N CYS A 330 -22.23 6.05 -4.19
CA CYS A 330 -21.40 5.45 -3.15
C CYS A 330 -21.03 6.56 -2.15
N ARG A 331 -21.86 6.76 -1.11
CA ARG A 331 -21.63 7.77 -0.06
C ARG A 331 -21.29 7.14 1.27
#